data_AF-A0A239FD23-F1
#
_entry.id   AF-A0A239FD23-F1
#
_cell.length_a   1.000
_cell.length_b   1.000
_cell.length_c   1.000
_cell.angle_alpha   90.00
_cell.angle_beta   90.00
_cell.angle_gamma   90.00
#
_symmetry.space_group_name_H-M   'P 1'
#
loop_
_entity.id
_entity.type
_entity.pdbx_description
1 polymer ?
#
loop_
_entity_poly.entity_id
_entity_poly.type
_entity_poly.pdbx_seq_one_letter_code
_entity_poly.pdbx_strand_id
1 'polypeptide(L)'
;MIAWGDVEGPAVPGYGLGVAQRLGGVTAELGIRDGRAVLGWRNATGKALKGAPAVVRRDHAGELTRLRTAVRDIDRTLAAQAGRLDRQFPERRALPYAVWRRGLADHPLLGTLARRLLWTVDGVACGWAEGGLRALDGEPVPVGGGRSVALWHPLGRERAEITAWREWLERHGVTQPFRQAHREVYGPADAARLFATPHVLRQHPFAALAAARGWRYRPRLPGEDTFPHATRELPRWGLLAELPIQGVEGDGDLAGDCPGGPALIGTDQVRFLPLDAPASGRRADPLPLADVPPLVLSEVLRDADLFVGAAGIGNDPTWQDGGPDGRFRAYWASCVSGELTPCAETRREVVSRLVPRLAIAGRCAVEGRFLRVRGDRHTYRIHLGSGDVLMSPDDRHLCVVPPATAGAVPGPLPFEGDPMLPVILAKALLLARDTEITDPTIVSRL
;
A
#
# COMPACT_ATOMS: atom_id res chain seq x y z
N MET A 1 10.12 -5.47 30.64
CA MET A 1 10.24 -6.68 29.79
C MET A 1 9.16 -6.54 28.72
N ILE A 2 9.49 -6.09 27.51
CA ILE A 2 8.49 -5.53 26.58
C ILE A 2 8.48 -6.34 25.29
N ALA A 3 7.51 -7.24 25.10
CA ALA A 3 7.24 -7.85 23.80
C ALA A 3 6.66 -6.82 22.82
N TRP A 4 6.81 -7.02 21.50
CA TRP A 4 6.16 -6.18 20.47
C TRP A 4 4.62 -6.05 20.66
N GLY A 5 3.99 -6.99 21.38
CA GLY A 5 2.58 -6.93 21.78
C GLY A 5 2.27 -6.11 23.04
N ASP A 6 3.26 -5.85 23.91
CA ASP A 6 3.05 -5.24 25.23
C ASP A 6 3.28 -3.72 25.27
N VAL A 7 3.31 -3.07 24.11
CA VAL A 7 3.17 -1.60 24.06
C VAL A 7 1.92 -1.31 23.26
N GLU A 8 0.84 -1.14 24.01
CA GLU A 8 -0.42 -0.50 23.61
C GLU A 8 -1.30 -1.29 22.62
N GLY A 9 -1.50 -2.59 22.83
CA GLY A 9 -2.56 -3.32 22.12
C GLY A 9 -2.98 -4.64 22.76
N PRO A 10 -4.17 -5.17 22.45
CA PRO A 10 -4.61 -6.47 22.95
C PRO A 10 -3.71 -7.60 22.41
N ALA A 11 -3.59 -8.68 23.18
CA ALA A 11 -2.86 -9.88 22.78
C ALA A 11 -3.39 -10.40 21.42
N VAL A 12 -2.47 -10.66 20.48
CA VAL A 12 -2.84 -11.14 19.14
C VAL A 12 -3.10 -12.65 19.21
N PRO A 13 -4.30 -13.13 18.84
CA PRO A 13 -4.59 -14.56 18.88
C PRO A 13 -3.87 -15.33 17.77
N GLY A 14 -3.50 -16.59 18.05
CA GLY A 14 -2.86 -17.49 17.08
C GLY A 14 -3.82 -18.19 16.11
N TYR A 15 -5.14 -18.08 16.32
CA TYR A 15 -6.23 -18.64 15.50
C TYR A 15 -6.16 -20.15 15.20
N GLY A 16 -5.30 -20.92 15.87
CA GLY A 16 -5.11 -22.34 15.56
C GLY A 16 -4.51 -22.58 14.17
N LEU A 17 -3.71 -21.63 13.65
CA LEU A 17 -3.02 -21.79 12.37
C LEU A 17 -2.15 -23.06 12.36
N GLY A 18 -2.24 -23.83 11.27
CA GLY A 18 -1.52 -25.10 11.13
C GLY A 18 -2.10 -26.27 11.94
N VAL A 19 -3.23 -26.08 12.61
CA VAL A 19 -3.94 -27.16 13.32
C VAL A 19 -5.03 -27.72 12.41
N ALA A 20 -4.98 -29.03 12.17
CA ALA A 20 -5.95 -29.73 11.34
C ALA A 20 -7.19 -30.13 12.16
N GLN A 21 -8.37 -29.68 11.76
CA GLN A 21 -9.65 -29.99 12.40
C GLN A 21 -10.43 -31.02 11.61
N ARG A 22 -10.76 -32.16 12.24
CA ARG A 22 -11.57 -33.22 11.62
C ARG A 22 -13.06 -32.87 11.68
N LEU A 23 -13.73 -32.94 10.53
CA LEU A 23 -15.17 -32.74 10.36
C LEU A 23 -15.72 -33.97 9.60
N GLY A 24 -16.09 -35.00 10.36
CA GLY A 24 -16.47 -36.30 9.81
C GLY A 24 -15.30 -37.03 9.13
N GLY A 25 -15.46 -37.34 7.84
CA GLY A 25 -14.46 -38.02 7.01
C GLY A 25 -13.42 -37.10 6.34
N VAL A 26 -13.46 -35.80 6.62
CA VAL A 26 -12.56 -34.81 6.02
C VAL A 26 -11.90 -33.93 7.07
N THR A 27 -10.80 -33.29 6.70
CA THR A 27 -10.04 -32.40 7.58
C THR A 27 -9.99 -31.00 6.98
N ALA A 28 -10.26 -29.99 7.81
CA ALA A 28 -10.13 -28.58 7.50
C ALA A 28 -8.87 -28.02 8.17
N GLU A 29 -8.15 -27.12 7.49
CA GLU A 29 -6.94 -26.50 8.02
C GLU A 29 -6.90 -25.02 7.66
N LEU A 30 -6.68 -24.17 8.67
CA LEU A 30 -6.43 -22.74 8.49
C LEU A 30 -4.94 -22.53 8.21
N GLY A 31 -4.64 -21.82 7.13
CA GLY A 31 -3.27 -21.45 6.77
C GLY A 31 -3.20 -20.06 6.17
N ILE A 32 -1.97 -19.59 5.94
CA ILE A 32 -1.70 -18.34 5.22
C ILE A 32 -1.05 -18.67 3.87
N ARG A 33 -1.57 -18.09 2.79
CA ARG A 33 -0.97 -18.15 1.44
C ARG A 33 -1.01 -16.76 0.84
N ASP A 34 0.11 -16.31 0.29
CA ASP A 34 0.22 -15.00 -0.37
C ASP A 34 -0.32 -13.85 0.49
N GLY A 35 -0.02 -13.90 1.79
CA GLY A 35 -0.46 -12.90 2.78
C GLY A 35 -1.93 -12.97 3.20
N ARG A 36 -2.71 -13.96 2.72
CA ARG A 36 -4.14 -14.10 3.00
C ARG A 36 -4.45 -15.40 3.72
N ALA A 37 -5.46 -15.35 4.59
CA ALA A 37 -6.01 -16.52 5.24
C ALA A 37 -6.71 -17.42 4.23
N VAL A 38 -6.41 -18.71 4.28
CA VAL A 38 -7.04 -19.73 3.44
C VAL A 38 -7.59 -20.86 4.30
N LEU A 39 -8.72 -21.40 3.86
CA LEU A 39 -9.31 -22.60 4.45
C LEU A 39 -9.09 -23.78 3.51
N GLY A 40 -8.09 -24.60 3.83
CA GLY A 40 -7.75 -25.82 3.11
C GLY A 40 -8.62 -26.99 3.54
N TRP A 41 -8.86 -27.92 2.61
CA TRP A 41 -9.65 -29.12 2.83
C TRP A 41 -8.89 -30.35 2.33
N ARG A 42 -8.92 -31.43 3.10
CA ARG A 42 -8.36 -32.74 2.72
C ARG A 42 -9.36 -33.86 2.98
N ASN A 43 -9.40 -34.85 2.10
CA ASN A 43 -10.20 -36.07 2.34
C ASN A 43 -9.49 -37.03 3.32
N ALA A 44 -10.13 -38.16 3.63
CA ALA A 44 -9.57 -39.20 4.49
C ALA A 44 -8.23 -39.77 4.00
N THR A 45 -7.93 -39.68 2.70
CA THR A 45 -6.65 -40.14 2.11
C THR A 45 -5.60 -39.03 2.03
N GLY A 46 -5.85 -37.85 2.61
CA GLY A 46 -4.94 -36.69 2.60
C GLY A 46 -4.94 -35.85 1.33
N LYS A 47 -5.74 -36.20 0.30
CA LYS A 47 -5.85 -35.47 -0.97
C LYS A 47 -6.56 -34.13 -0.78
N ALA A 48 -5.98 -33.06 -1.31
CA ALA A 48 -6.54 -31.72 -1.25
C ALA A 48 -7.86 -31.60 -2.06
N LEU A 49 -8.83 -30.88 -1.51
CA LEU A 49 -10.14 -30.63 -2.11
C LEU A 49 -10.28 -29.14 -2.47
N LYS A 50 -11.04 -28.83 -3.53
CA LYS A 50 -11.26 -27.46 -4.01
C LYS A 50 -12.16 -26.60 -3.10
N GLY A 51 -12.80 -27.21 -2.10
CA GLY A 51 -13.64 -26.50 -1.14
C GLY A 51 -14.38 -27.43 -0.20
N ALA A 52 -15.22 -26.85 0.66
CA ALA A 52 -15.99 -27.58 1.66
C ALA A 52 -16.94 -28.61 1.01
N PRO A 53 -16.81 -29.92 1.32
CA PRO A 53 -17.67 -30.97 0.82
C PRO A 53 -19.14 -30.81 1.22
N ALA A 54 -20.06 -31.41 0.46
CA ALA A 54 -21.50 -31.34 0.74
C ALA A 54 -21.85 -31.88 2.15
N VAL A 55 -21.20 -32.97 2.57
CA VAL A 55 -21.38 -33.58 3.91
C VAL A 55 -21.05 -32.57 5.02
N VAL A 56 -19.97 -31.80 4.89
CA VAL A 56 -19.60 -30.76 5.88
C VAL A 56 -20.63 -29.63 5.89
N ARG A 57 -21.13 -29.23 4.72
CA ARG A 57 -22.13 -28.15 4.63
C ARG A 57 -23.47 -28.55 5.27
N ARG A 58 -23.81 -29.84 5.26
CA ARG A 58 -25.05 -30.37 5.84
C ARG A 58 -24.90 -30.68 7.32
N ASP A 59 -23.83 -31.39 7.70
CA ASP A 59 -23.71 -32.02 9.02
C ASP A 59 -22.82 -31.20 9.99
N HIS A 60 -22.04 -30.25 9.47
CA HIS A 60 -21.08 -29.42 10.23
C HIS A 60 -21.17 -27.94 9.84
N ALA A 61 -22.38 -27.44 9.57
CA ALA A 61 -22.60 -26.07 9.12
C ALA A 61 -22.13 -25.00 10.13
N GLY A 62 -22.27 -25.30 11.43
CA GLY A 62 -21.83 -24.43 12.52
C GLY A 62 -20.31 -24.26 12.55
N GLU A 63 -19.57 -25.36 12.49
CA GLU A 63 -18.10 -25.38 12.44
C GLU A 63 -17.59 -24.70 11.17
N LEU A 64 -18.21 -24.97 10.02
CA LEU A 64 -17.86 -24.31 8.76
C LEU A 64 -18.03 -22.79 8.85
N THR A 65 -19.09 -22.32 9.51
CA THR A 65 -19.33 -20.89 9.73
C THR A 65 -18.27 -20.29 10.65
N ARG A 66 -17.91 -20.98 11.73
CA ARG A 66 -16.81 -20.55 12.64
C ARG A 66 -15.48 -20.44 11.89
N LEU A 67 -15.12 -21.44 11.09
CA LEU A 67 -13.88 -21.43 10.29
C LEU A 67 -13.86 -20.30 9.27
N ARG A 68 -14.98 -20.02 8.59
CA ARG A 68 -15.09 -18.88 7.65
C ARG A 68 -14.99 -17.54 8.36
N THR A 69 -15.55 -17.40 9.56
CA THR A 69 -15.37 -16.21 10.38
C THR A 69 -13.91 -16.05 10.81
N ALA A 70 -13.25 -17.13 11.25
CA ALA A 70 -11.83 -17.11 11.58
C ALA A 70 -10.96 -16.64 10.41
N VAL A 71 -11.22 -17.10 9.17
CA VAL A 71 -10.52 -16.61 7.96
C VAL A 71 -10.62 -15.07 7.84
N ARG A 72 -11.83 -14.50 7.99
CA ARG A 72 -12.04 -13.05 7.90
C ARG A 72 -11.35 -12.28 9.03
N ASP A 73 -11.36 -12.84 10.24
CA ASP A 73 -10.74 -12.23 11.40
C ASP A 73 -9.21 -12.27 11.33
N ILE A 74 -8.65 -13.37 10.80
CA ILE A 74 -7.23 -13.51 10.50
C ILE A 74 -6.82 -12.45 9.46
N ASP A 75 -7.53 -12.33 8.34
CA ASP A 75 -7.22 -11.33 7.31
C ASP A 75 -7.24 -9.90 7.87
N ARG A 76 -8.28 -9.57 8.66
CA ARG A 76 -8.38 -8.25 9.32
C ARG A 76 -7.21 -8.01 10.27
N THR A 77 -6.84 -9.03 11.03
CA THR A 77 -5.72 -8.94 11.98
C THR A 77 -4.40 -8.79 11.25
N LEU A 78 -4.14 -9.55 10.19
CA LEU A 78 -2.93 -9.41 9.37
C LEU A 78 -2.82 -8.01 8.79
N ALA A 79 -3.89 -7.48 8.20
CA ALA A 79 -3.92 -6.13 7.65
C ALA A 79 -3.62 -5.07 8.73
N ALA A 80 -4.25 -5.20 9.91
CA ALA A 80 -4.01 -4.29 11.03
C ALA A 80 -2.56 -4.37 11.54
N GLN A 81 -1.98 -5.56 11.67
CA GLN A 81 -0.62 -5.75 12.17
C GLN A 81 0.44 -5.33 11.13
N ALA A 82 0.18 -5.55 9.83
CA ALA A 82 1.02 -5.01 8.76
C ALA A 82 1.03 -3.48 8.79
N GLY A 83 -0.13 -2.85 8.93
CA GLY A 83 -0.23 -1.39 9.08
C GLY A 83 0.42 -0.86 10.36
N ARG A 84 0.39 -1.60 11.48
CA ARG A 84 1.13 -1.25 12.69
C ARG A 84 2.64 -1.29 12.47
N LEU A 85 3.15 -2.35 11.82
CA LEU A 85 4.58 -2.46 11.49
C LEU A 85 5.03 -1.35 10.53
N ASP A 86 4.23 -1.02 9.50
CA ASP A 86 4.55 0.07 8.56
C ASP A 86 4.56 1.45 9.26
N ARG A 87 3.71 1.68 10.27
CA ARG A 87 3.71 2.95 11.01
C ARG A 87 4.91 3.15 11.93
N GLN A 88 5.70 2.11 12.21
CA GLN A 88 6.81 2.16 13.17
C GLN A 88 8.13 2.61 12.57
N PHE A 89 8.22 2.81 11.25
CA PHE A 89 9.46 3.29 10.62
C PHE A 89 10.00 4.59 11.22
N PRO A 90 9.19 5.66 11.45
CA PRO A 90 9.67 6.87 12.10
C PRO A 90 10.22 6.66 13.51
N GLU A 91 9.75 5.64 14.24
CA GLU A 91 10.13 5.42 15.65
C GLU A 91 11.53 4.81 15.80
N ARG A 92 12.11 4.22 14.74
CA ARG A 92 13.38 3.46 14.77
C ARG A 92 13.47 2.50 15.96
N ARG A 93 12.38 1.79 16.24
CA ARG A 93 12.32 0.89 17.38
C ARG A 93 13.27 -0.30 17.19
N ALA A 94 14.13 -0.53 18.18
CA ALA A 94 15.00 -1.69 18.26
C ALA A 94 14.61 -2.52 19.48
N LEU A 95 14.47 -3.84 19.30
CA LEU A 95 14.15 -4.77 20.38
C LEU A 95 15.27 -5.79 20.60
N PRO A 96 15.47 -6.28 21.82
CA PRO A 96 16.34 -7.44 22.04
C PRO A 96 15.91 -8.63 21.18
N TYR A 97 16.87 -9.35 20.59
CA TYR A 97 16.60 -10.46 19.68
C TYR A 97 15.64 -11.51 20.26
N ALA A 98 15.81 -11.91 21.53
CA ALA A 98 14.95 -12.89 22.18
C ALA A 98 13.49 -12.44 22.24
N VAL A 99 13.28 -11.14 22.43
CA VAL A 99 11.95 -10.53 22.48
C VAL A 99 11.32 -10.48 21.09
N TRP A 100 12.08 -10.05 20.08
CA TRP A 100 11.64 -10.07 18.69
C TRP A 100 11.30 -11.48 18.21
N ARG A 101 12.15 -12.47 18.53
CA ARG A 101 11.96 -13.86 18.12
C ARG A 101 10.68 -14.44 18.70
N ARG A 102 10.51 -14.36 20.03
CA ARG A 102 9.31 -14.88 20.71
C ARG A 102 8.03 -14.11 20.33
N GLY A 103 8.12 -12.78 20.25
CA GLY A 103 6.95 -11.91 20.09
C GLY A 103 6.48 -11.76 18.63
N LEU A 104 7.37 -11.93 17.66
CA LEU A 104 7.06 -11.79 16.24
C LEU A 104 7.44 -13.03 15.45
N ALA A 105 8.72 -13.38 15.38
CA ALA A 105 9.20 -14.37 14.40
C ALA A 105 8.61 -15.78 14.62
N ASP A 106 8.45 -16.20 15.89
CA ASP A 106 7.92 -17.52 16.26
C ASP A 106 6.41 -17.50 16.51
N HIS A 107 5.78 -16.32 16.54
CA HIS A 107 4.34 -16.20 16.73
C HIS A 107 3.58 -16.79 15.52
N PRO A 108 2.55 -17.64 15.70
CA PRO A 108 1.87 -18.33 14.59
C PRO A 108 1.35 -17.39 13.50
N LEU A 109 0.69 -16.30 13.89
CA LEU A 109 0.20 -15.28 12.97
C LEU A 109 1.24 -14.22 12.60
N LEU A 110 1.76 -13.46 13.58
CA LEU A 110 2.71 -12.37 13.33
C LEU A 110 4.01 -12.81 12.64
N GLY A 111 4.43 -14.06 12.87
CA GLY A 111 5.60 -14.62 12.19
C GLY A 111 5.42 -14.71 10.68
N THR A 112 4.18 -14.84 10.19
CA THR A 112 3.89 -14.79 8.74
C THR A 112 4.13 -13.42 8.13
N LEU A 113 4.12 -12.35 8.93
CA LEU A 113 4.51 -11.01 8.51
C LEU A 113 6.01 -10.80 8.72
N ALA A 114 6.50 -11.08 9.92
CA ALA A 114 7.87 -10.79 10.32
C ALA A 114 8.91 -11.51 9.45
N ARG A 115 8.64 -12.75 9.03
CA ARG A 115 9.53 -13.53 8.17
C ARG A 115 9.52 -13.10 6.70
N ARG A 116 8.62 -12.18 6.31
CA ARG A 116 8.58 -11.57 4.96
C ARG A 116 9.18 -10.16 4.92
N LEU A 117 9.73 -9.70 6.04
CA LEU A 117 10.36 -8.41 6.20
C LEU A 117 11.88 -8.54 6.31
N LEU A 118 12.56 -7.47 5.94
CA LEU A 118 13.98 -7.26 6.17
C LEU A 118 14.17 -6.61 7.54
N TRP A 119 15.22 -7.04 8.23
CA TRP A 119 15.58 -6.58 9.56
C TRP A 119 17.03 -6.13 9.58
N THR A 120 17.42 -5.48 10.67
CA THR A 120 18.82 -5.24 11.00
C THR A 120 19.10 -5.84 12.36
N VAL A 121 20.20 -6.59 12.49
CA VAL A 121 20.75 -7.04 13.78
C VAL A 121 21.99 -6.21 14.06
N ASP A 122 21.89 -5.30 15.03
CA ASP A 122 22.94 -4.30 15.34
C ASP A 122 23.50 -3.60 14.08
N GLY A 123 22.60 -3.21 13.18
CA GLY A 123 22.92 -2.49 11.94
C GLY A 123 23.19 -3.38 10.72
N VAL A 124 23.46 -4.67 10.91
CA VAL A 124 23.65 -5.65 9.82
C VAL A 124 22.31 -6.05 9.23
N ALA A 125 22.09 -5.74 7.95
CA ALA A 125 20.86 -6.08 7.24
C ALA A 125 20.70 -7.60 7.07
N CYS A 126 19.47 -8.10 7.23
CA CYS A 126 19.18 -9.53 7.13
C CYS A 126 17.72 -9.81 6.72
N GLY A 127 17.51 -10.92 6.02
CA GLY A 127 16.19 -11.48 5.70
C GLY A 127 15.98 -12.83 6.38
N TRP A 128 14.73 -13.32 6.44
CA TRP A 128 14.45 -14.66 6.96
C TRP A 128 14.46 -15.69 5.84
N ALA A 129 15.37 -16.67 5.91
CA ALA A 129 15.42 -17.81 5.00
C ALA A 129 15.95 -19.05 5.73
N GLU A 130 15.55 -20.24 5.27
CA GLU A 130 16.03 -21.53 5.81
C GLU A 130 15.86 -21.65 7.34
N GLY A 131 14.78 -21.10 7.88
CA GLY A 131 14.46 -21.16 9.30
C GLY A 131 15.22 -20.18 10.21
N GLY A 132 15.96 -19.21 9.64
CA GLY A 132 16.69 -18.20 10.43
C GLY A 132 16.97 -16.89 9.70
N LEU A 133 17.66 -15.96 10.37
CA LEU A 133 18.10 -14.70 9.78
C LEU A 133 19.39 -14.91 8.96
N ARG A 134 19.38 -14.47 7.70
CA ARG A 134 20.47 -14.59 6.74
C ARG A 134 20.89 -13.22 6.22
N ALA A 135 22.18 -13.03 6.01
CA ALA A 135 22.73 -11.88 5.32
C ALA A 135 22.55 -12.01 3.79
N LEU A 136 22.99 -11.01 3.02
CA LEU A 136 22.85 -10.97 1.56
C LEU A 136 23.55 -12.15 0.86
N ASP A 137 24.68 -12.58 1.41
CA ASP A 137 25.48 -13.73 0.96
C ASP A 137 24.87 -15.09 1.34
N GLY A 138 23.81 -15.11 2.15
CA GLY A 138 23.15 -16.32 2.64
C GLY A 138 23.70 -16.83 3.97
N GLU A 139 24.77 -16.23 4.49
CA GLU A 139 25.36 -16.66 5.76
C GLU A 139 24.42 -16.37 6.94
N PRO A 140 24.36 -17.25 7.95
CA PRO A 140 23.57 -16.99 9.15
C PRO A 140 24.12 -15.77 9.89
N VAL A 141 23.23 -14.83 10.23
CA VAL A 141 23.61 -13.66 11.02
C VAL A 141 23.76 -14.06 12.48
N PRO A 142 24.88 -13.72 13.16
CA PRO A 142 25.05 -14.02 14.57
C PRO A 142 23.96 -13.39 15.42
N VAL A 143 23.22 -14.22 16.14
CA VAL A 143 22.11 -13.85 17.03
C VAL A 143 22.39 -14.25 18.47
N GLY A 144 21.81 -13.54 19.44
CA GLY A 144 22.03 -13.78 20.88
C GLY A 144 22.98 -12.76 21.53
N GLY A 145 23.19 -12.84 22.84
CA GLY A 145 24.09 -11.92 23.56
C GLY A 145 23.56 -10.48 23.73
N GLY A 146 22.25 -10.28 23.81
CA GLY A 146 21.65 -8.95 24.00
C GLY A 146 21.52 -8.10 22.72
N ARG A 147 21.94 -8.63 21.57
CA ARG A 147 21.83 -7.97 20.25
C ARG A 147 20.42 -7.46 19.98
N SER A 148 20.35 -6.32 19.31
CA SER A 148 19.12 -5.61 18.99
C SER A 148 18.67 -5.86 17.56
N VAL A 149 17.36 -5.95 17.36
CA VAL A 149 16.70 -6.16 16.07
C VAL A 149 15.79 -4.98 15.78
N ALA A 150 15.96 -4.34 14.63
CA ALA A 150 15.13 -3.24 14.15
C ALA A 150 14.69 -3.48 12.71
N LEU A 151 13.59 -2.85 12.28
CA LEU A 151 13.15 -2.90 10.88
C LEU A 151 14.23 -2.28 9.97
N TRP A 152 14.59 -2.99 8.90
CA TRP A 152 15.48 -2.42 7.88
C TRP A 152 14.76 -1.33 7.08
N HIS A 153 15.46 -0.26 6.77
CA HIS A 153 14.94 0.88 6.00
C HIS A 153 15.95 1.31 4.92
N PRO A 154 15.51 1.70 3.70
CA PRO A 154 16.43 2.05 2.61
C PRO A 154 17.13 3.40 2.76
N LEU A 155 16.58 4.34 3.53
CA LEU A 155 17.26 5.62 3.83
C LEU A 155 18.64 5.37 4.45
N GLY A 156 19.65 5.98 3.85
CA GLY A 156 21.05 5.84 4.27
C GLY A 156 21.72 4.55 3.78
N ARG A 157 21.07 3.79 2.89
CA ARG A 157 21.64 2.60 2.24
C ARG A 157 22.02 2.92 0.80
N GLU A 158 23.07 2.26 0.31
CA GLU A 158 23.47 2.40 -1.07
C GLU A 158 22.45 1.77 -2.02
N ARG A 159 22.30 2.36 -3.21
CA ARG A 159 21.39 1.82 -4.23
C ARG A 159 21.71 0.37 -4.59
N ALA A 160 22.99 0.00 -4.64
CA ALA A 160 23.41 -1.37 -4.91
C ALA A 160 22.93 -2.35 -3.81
N GLU A 161 23.04 -1.97 -2.54
CA GLU A 161 22.52 -2.77 -1.41
C GLU A 161 20.99 -2.95 -1.50
N ILE A 162 20.27 -1.86 -1.79
CA ILE A 162 18.81 -1.89 -1.94
C ILE A 162 18.40 -2.83 -3.10
N THR A 163 19.06 -2.72 -4.25
CA THR A 163 18.81 -3.60 -5.40
C THR A 163 19.12 -5.06 -5.06
N ALA A 164 20.25 -5.33 -4.39
CA ALA A 164 20.61 -6.69 -3.97
C ALA A 164 19.56 -7.31 -3.04
N TRP A 165 19.00 -6.54 -2.10
CA TRP A 165 17.90 -7.00 -1.24
C TRP A 165 16.60 -7.27 -2.00
N ARG A 166 16.25 -6.43 -2.98
CA ARG A 166 15.08 -6.67 -3.84
C ARG A 166 15.21 -7.98 -4.61
N GLU A 167 16.38 -8.22 -5.19
CA GLU A 167 16.67 -9.46 -5.91
C GLU A 167 16.74 -10.67 -4.97
N TRP A 168 17.26 -10.48 -3.75
CA TRP A 168 17.24 -11.52 -2.72
C TRP A 168 15.81 -11.94 -2.37
N LEU A 169 14.91 -10.97 -2.13
CA LEU A 169 13.50 -11.25 -1.85
C LEU A 169 12.83 -12.00 -3.01
N GLU A 170 13.13 -11.59 -4.23
CA GLU A 170 12.61 -12.19 -5.44
C GLU A 170 13.06 -13.65 -5.62
N ARG A 171 14.36 -13.92 -5.45
CA ARG A 171 14.92 -15.29 -5.50
C ARG A 171 14.31 -16.23 -4.46
N HIS A 172 13.92 -15.69 -3.30
CA HIS A 172 13.27 -16.44 -2.23
C HIS A 172 11.73 -16.48 -2.35
N GLY A 173 11.15 -15.88 -3.39
CA GLY A 173 9.70 -15.84 -3.60
C GLY A 173 8.95 -15.07 -2.51
N VAL A 174 9.57 -14.05 -1.91
CA VAL A 174 9.01 -13.30 -0.78
C VAL A 174 8.25 -12.06 -1.27
N THR A 175 6.93 -12.06 -1.05
CA THR A 175 6.09 -10.84 -1.15
C THR A 175 6.04 -10.13 0.19
N GLN A 176 6.54 -8.89 0.25
CA GLN A 176 6.52 -8.10 1.49
C GLN A 176 5.11 -7.60 1.82
N PRO A 177 4.70 -7.55 3.10
CA PRO A 177 3.36 -7.09 3.49
C PRO A 177 3.10 -5.59 3.26
N PHE A 178 4.14 -4.83 2.93
CA PHE A 178 4.12 -3.45 2.50
C PHE A 178 5.43 -3.12 1.78
N ARG A 179 5.51 -1.97 1.10
CA ARG A 179 6.76 -1.49 0.50
C ARG A 179 7.82 -1.23 1.57
N GLN A 180 8.79 -2.14 1.70
CA GLN A 180 9.98 -1.97 2.55
C GLN A 180 11.26 -1.87 1.71
N ALA A 181 11.62 -2.90 0.94
CA ALA A 181 12.75 -2.85 0.00
C ALA A 181 12.49 -1.89 -1.17
N HIS A 182 11.22 -1.74 -1.52
CA HIS A 182 10.72 -0.78 -2.51
C HIS A 182 10.18 0.49 -1.86
N ARG A 183 10.57 0.79 -0.62
CA ARG A 183 10.11 1.98 0.08
C ARG A 183 10.76 3.23 -0.50
N GLU A 184 9.94 4.20 -0.81
CA GLU A 184 10.33 5.49 -1.36
C GLU A 184 11.07 6.31 -0.29
N VAL A 185 12.13 7.01 -0.71
CA VAL A 185 12.90 7.90 0.14
C VAL A 185 12.75 9.32 -0.40
N TYR A 186 12.19 10.23 0.40
CA TYR A 186 11.94 11.62 -0.01
C TYR A 186 12.92 12.58 0.65
N GLY A 187 13.37 13.57 -0.12
CA GLY A 187 14.12 14.72 0.38
C GLY A 187 13.36 16.04 0.24
N PRO A 188 13.97 17.17 0.64
CA PRO A 188 13.36 18.50 0.52
C PRO A 188 12.97 18.88 -0.93
N ALA A 189 13.75 18.45 -1.93
CA ALA A 189 13.43 18.68 -3.34
C ALA A 189 12.15 17.93 -3.77
N ASP A 190 11.92 16.74 -3.23
CA ASP A 190 10.69 15.99 -3.51
C ASP A 190 9.47 16.64 -2.87
N ALA A 191 9.61 17.26 -1.69
CA ALA A 191 8.53 18.01 -1.06
C ALA A 191 8.08 19.18 -1.96
N ALA A 192 9.04 19.93 -2.51
CA ALA A 192 8.76 21.04 -3.42
C ALA A 192 8.04 20.55 -4.69
N ARG A 193 8.41 19.38 -5.22
CA ARG A 193 7.74 18.78 -6.39
C ARG A 193 6.35 18.25 -6.05
N LEU A 194 6.20 17.54 -4.93
CA LEU A 194 4.93 16.95 -4.51
C LEU A 194 3.88 18.04 -4.29
N PHE A 195 4.25 19.13 -3.62
CA PHE A 195 3.32 20.23 -3.33
C PHE A 195 3.54 21.47 -4.22
N ALA A 196 4.02 21.27 -5.44
CA ALA A 196 4.13 22.35 -6.42
C ALA A 196 2.76 22.95 -6.77
N THR A 197 1.71 22.13 -6.68
CA THR A 197 0.31 22.54 -6.85
C THR A 197 -0.55 21.94 -5.74
N PRO A 198 -1.57 22.66 -5.23
CA PRO A 198 -2.58 22.09 -4.34
C PRO A 198 -3.24 20.85 -4.94
N HIS A 199 -3.44 19.80 -4.13
CA HIS A 199 -4.18 18.62 -4.58
C HIS A 199 -5.61 18.62 -4.08
N VAL A 200 -6.52 18.20 -4.96
CA VAL A 200 -7.93 17.99 -4.64
C VAL A 200 -8.15 16.51 -4.30
N LEU A 201 -8.63 16.24 -3.09
CA LEU A 201 -8.85 14.90 -2.55
C LEU A 201 -10.33 14.67 -2.22
N ARG A 202 -10.75 13.41 -2.30
CA ARG A 202 -12.01 12.92 -1.72
C ARG A 202 -11.85 12.79 -0.20
N GLN A 203 -12.67 13.50 0.56
CA GLN A 203 -12.55 13.64 2.01
C GLN A 203 -12.60 12.30 2.76
N HIS A 204 -13.58 11.44 2.46
CA HIS A 204 -13.76 10.17 3.19
C HIS A 204 -12.62 9.16 2.93
N PRO A 205 -12.20 8.91 1.67
CA PRO A 205 -11.00 8.13 1.40
C PRO A 205 -9.75 8.70 2.08
N PHE A 206 -9.56 10.02 2.04
CA PHE A 206 -8.46 10.68 2.73
C PHE A 206 -8.49 10.43 4.25
N ALA A 207 -9.63 10.62 4.90
CA ALA A 207 -9.77 10.41 6.33
C ALA A 207 -9.46 8.96 6.77
N ALA A 208 -9.91 7.97 5.98
CA ALA A 208 -9.61 6.57 6.23
C ALA A 208 -8.10 6.27 6.11
N LEU A 209 -7.44 6.81 5.08
CA LEU A 209 -5.99 6.67 4.88
C LEU A 209 -5.18 7.38 5.97
N ALA A 210 -5.58 8.61 6.33
CA ALA A 210 -4.97 9.40 7.39
C ALA A 210 -5.01 8.63 8.72
N ALA A 211 -6.18 8.12 9.12
CA ALA A 211 -6.33 7.31 10.33
C ALA A 211 -5.46 6.03 10.27
N ALA A 212 -5.45 5.34 9.14
CA ALA A 212 -4.63 4.15 8.93
C ALA A 212 -3.11 4.43 9.04
N ARG A 213 -2.68 5.66 8.75
CA ARG A 213 -1.30 6.14 8.87
C ARG A 213 -0.96 6.80 10.21
N GLY A 214 -1.91 6.85 11.14
CA GLY A 214 -1.73 7.46 12.46
C GLY A 214 -1.84 8.99 12.46
N TRP A 215 -2.41 9.57 11.41
CA TRP A 215 -2.79 10.97 11.37
C TRP A 215 -4.17 11.15 12.02
N ARG A 216 -4.33 12.25 12.76
CA ARG A 216 -5.60 12.73 13.26
C ARG A 216 -6.19 13.70 12.26
N TYR A 217 -7.38 13.37 11.77
CA TYR A 217 -8.17 14.22 10.90
C TYR A 217 -9.64 13.96 11.16
N ARG A 218 -10.41 15.02 11.34
CA ARG A 218 -11.87 14.96 11.48
C ARG A 218 -12.47 15.39 10.14
N PRO A 219 -13.24 14.53 9.45
CA PRO A 219 -13.98 14.94 8.27
C PRO A 219 -14.87 16.14 8.58
N ARG A 220 -14.86 17.14 7.69
CA ARG A 220 -15.77 18.28 7.77
C ARG A 220 -17.21 17.80 7.60
N LEU A 221 -18.12 18.38 8.37
CA LEU A 221 -19.55 18.17 8.20
C LEU A 221 -20.16 19.22 7.26
N PRO A 222 -21.27 18.92 6.57
CA PRO A 222 -22.03 19.92 5.83
C PRO A 222 -22.34 21.16 6.69
N GLY A 223 -22.18 22.35 6.12
CA GLY A 223 -22.40 23.63 6.82
C GLY A 223 -21.30 24.11 7.78
N GLU A 224 -20.16 23.42 7.91
CA GLU A 224 -19.03 23.94 8.71
C GLU A 224 -18.14 24.88 7.90
N ASP A 225 -17.75 26.05 8.44
CA ASP A 225 -16.88 26.99 7.70
C ASP A 225 -15.37 26.75 7.93
N THR A 226 -15.01 25.83 8.83
CA THR A 226 -13.62 25.57 9.20
C THR A 226 -13.12 24.26 8.62
N PHE A 227 -11.92 24.27 8.06
CA PHE A 227 -11.24 23.10 7.52
C PHE A 227 -10.17 22.62 8.51
N PRO A 228 -10.45 21.58 9.33
CA PRO A 228 -9.47 21.07 10.28
C PRO A 228 -8.28 20.48 9.52
N HIS A 229 -7.06 20.87 9.89
CA HIS A 229 -5.86 20.30 9.31
C HIS A 229 -5.65 18.86 9.78
N ALA A 230 -5.03 18.03 8.94
CA ALA A 230 -4.61 16.71 9.35
C ALA A 230 -3.27 16.80 10.08
N THR A 231 -3.14 16.15 11.23
CA THR A 231 -1.94 16.23 12.07
C THR A 231 -1.41 14.86 12.45
N ARG A 232 -0.10 14.72 12.61
CA ARG A 232 0.55 13.50 13.11
C ARG A 232 1.62 13.87 14.13
N GLU A 233 1.46 13.39 15.35
CA GLU A 233 2.47 13.55 16.39
C GLU A 233 3.61 12.56 16.20
N LEU A 234 4.82 13.06 16.46
CA LEU A 234 6.07 12.31 16.40
C LEU A 234 6.84 12.56 17.71
N PRO A 235 6.37 12.05 18.86
CA PRO A 235 6.88 12.43 20.18
C PRO A 235 8.37 12.15 20.37
N ARG A 236 8.88 11.04 19.82
CA ARG A 236 10.31 10.69 19.84
C ARG A 236 11.20 11.80 19.27
N TRP A 237 10.65 12.59 18.35
CA TRP A 237 11.37 13.65 17.65
C TRP A 237 10.98 15.05 18.15
N GLY A 238 10.02 15.16 19.09
CA GLY A 238 9.49 16.45 19.53
C GLY A 238 8.80 17.23 18.40
N LEU A 239 8.22 16.53 17.42
CA LEU A 239 7.63 17.14 16.22
C LEU A 239 6.14 16.82 16.08
N LEU A 240 5.44 17.75 15.45
CA LEU A 240 4.09 17.61 14.91
C LEU A 240 4.17 17.84 13.39
N ALA A 241 3.81 16.83 12.61
CA ALA A 241 3.59 17.02 11.18
C ALA A 241 2.15 17.48 10.95
N GLU A 242 1.97 18.46 10.09
CA GLU A 242 0.68 19.04 9.74
C GLU A 242 0.53 19.10 8.22
N LEU A 243 -0.60 18.59 7.72
CA LEU A 243 -1.03 18.75 6.33
C LEU A 243 -2.23 19.71 6.34
N PRO A 244 -2.03 20.97 5.89
CA PRO A 244 -3.11 21.93 5.83
C PRO A 244 -4.19 21.47 4.84
N ILE A 245 -5.43 21.62 5.26
CA ILE A 245 -6.63 21.31 4.50
C ILE A 245 -7.41 22.61 4.30
N GLN A 246 -7.93 22.80 3.09
CA GLN A 246 -8.70 23.97 2.67
C GLN A 246 -9.91 23.59 1.81
N GLY A 247 -10.84 24.53 1.64
CA GLY A 247 -11.92 24.39 0.67
C GLY A 247 -11.39 24.43 -0.77
N VAL A 248 -12.19 23.90 -1.70
CA VAL A 248 -11.86 23.92 -3.13
C VAL A 248 -12.58 25.11 -3.77
N GLU A 249 -11.83 26.07 -4.32
CA GLU A 249 -12.38 27.32 -4.88
C GLU A 249 -13.54 27.10 -5.86
N GLY A 250 -14.62 27.86 -5.68
CA GLY A 250 -15.93 27.73 -6.36
C GLY A 250 -17.01 27.02 -5.51
N ASP A 251 -16.80 26.91 -4.19
CA ASP A 251 -17.75 26.38 -3.21
C ASP A 251 -18.94 27.33 -2.94
N GLY A 252 -19.11 28.37 -3.77
CA GLY A 252 -20.34 29.12 -3.87
C GLY A 252 -21.39 28.27 -4.58
N ASP A 253 -22.27 27.69 -3.77
CA ASP A 253 -23.63 27.21 -4.09
C ASP A 253 -23.90 25.78 -4.60
N LEU A 254 -22.95 24.91 -5.00
CA LEU A 254 -23.38 23.58 -5.54
C LEU A 254 -22.54 22.31 -5.22
N ALA A 255 -21.48 22.35 -4.40
CA ALA A 255 -20.67 21.14 -4.13
C ALA A 255 -20.44 20.78 -2.65
N GLY A 256 -20.65 21.71 -1.71
CA GLY A 256 -20.63 21.42 -0.27
C GLY A 256 -21.91 20.77 0.27
N ASP A 257 -23.06 21.00 -0.38
CA ASP A 257 -24.40 20.68 0.13
C ASP A 257 -25.32 19.96 -0.87
N CYS A 258 -24.78 19.27 -1.88
CA CYS A 258 -25.59 18.32 -2.66
C CYS A 258 -25.77 17.03 -1.84
N PRO A 259 -27.00 16.65 -1.42
CA PRO A 259 -27.24 15.35 -0.80
C PRO A 259 -26.82 14.24 -1.78
N GLY A 260 -25.69 13.59 -1.51
CA GLY A 260 -25.18 12.45 -2.30
C GLY A 260 -23.92 12.70 -3.16
N GLY A 261 -23.34 13.90 -3.18
CA GLY A 261 -22.04 14.17 -3.85
C GLY A 261 -20.82 13.82 -2.98
N PRO A 262 -19.63 13.52 -3.56
CA PRO A 262 -18.42 13.27 -2.78
C PRO A 262 -17.87 14.58 -2.18
N ALA A 263 -17.75 14.65 -0.85
CA ALA A 263 -17.11 15.78 -0.19
C ALA A 263 -15.64 15.93 -0.63
N LEU A 264 -15.30 17.07 -1.22
CA LEU A 264 -13.96 17.39 -1.74
C LEU A 264 -13.21 18.34 -0.81
N ILE A 265 -11.90 18.17 -0.74
CA ILE A 265 -10.99 19.03 0.04
C ILE A 265 -9.74 19.35 -0.77
N GLY A 266 -9.21 20.56 -0.59
CA GLY A 266 -7.89 20.96 -1.08
C GLY A 266 -6.82 20.71 -0.02
N THR A 267 -5.60 20.46 -0.48
CA THR A 267 -4.40 20.33 0.37
C THR A 267 -3.37 21.39 0.02
N ASP A 268 -2.46 21.64 0.95
CA ASP A 268 -1.28 22.50 0.77
C ASP A 268 -0.01 21.77 1.25
N GLN A 269 1.12 22.45 1.31
CA GLN A 269 2.41 21.90 1.73
C GLN A 269 2.38 21.37 3.16
N VAL A 270 2.99 20.20 3.37
CA VAL A 270 3.27 19.66 4.70
C VAL A 270 4.18 20.61 5.49
N ARG A 271 3.83 20.81 6.75
CA ARG A 271 4.57 21.66 7.71
C ARG A 271 5.01 20.81 8.90
N PHE A 272 6.16 21.14 9.47
CA PHE A 272 6.67 20.53 10.69
C PHE A 272 6.71 21.59 11.78
N LEU A 273 6.10 21.29 12.92
CA LEU A 273 5.99 22.20 14.07
C LEU A 273 6.64 21.53 15.29
N PRO A 274 7.21 22.29 16.23
CA PRO A 274 7.58 21.73 17.53
C PRO A 274 6.34 21.19 18.25
N LEU A 275 6.46 20.01 18.85
CA LEU A 275 5.33 19.39 19.58
C LEU A 275 4.93 20.22 20.82
N ASP A 276 5.92 20.81 21.50
CA ASP A 276 5.74 21.60 22.72
C ASP A 276 5.49 23.10 22.45
N ALA A 277 4.84 23.44 21.32
CA ALA A 277 4.56 24.83 20.98
C ALA A 277 3.82 25.55 22.13
N PRO A 278 4.25 26.76 22.54
CA PRO A 278 3.76 27.41 23.75
C PRO A 278 2.26 27.70 23.69
N ALA A 279 1.57 27.51 24.83
CA ALA A 279 0.14 27.73 25.04
C ALA A 279 -0.36 29.18 24.78
N SER A 280 0.52 30.07 24.34
CA SER A 280 0.28 31.50 24.05
C SER A 280 -0.67 31.78 22.87
N GLY A 281 -1.33 30.77 22.29
CA GLY A 281 -2.29 30.93 21.20
C GLY A 281 -1.70 31.36 19.85
N ARG A 282 -0.41 31.72 19.78
CA ARG A 282 0.33 31.89 18.53
C ARG A 282 0.75 30.53 17.98
N ARG A 283 0.36 30.23 16.74
CA ARG A 283 0.83 29.06 15.99
C ARG A 283 2.34 29.16 15.88
N ALA A 284 3.06 28.12 16.30
CA ALA A 284 4.51 28.07 16.14
C ALA A 284 4.88 28.19 14.66
N ASP A 285 5.99 28.86 14.36
CA ASP A 285 6.49 28.92 13.00
C ASP A 285 6.96 27.52 12.56
N PRO A 286 6.63 27.09 11.32
CA PRO A 286 7.11 25.82 10.80
C PRO A 286 8.65 25.76 10.73
N LEU A 287 9.21 24.59 11.06
CA LEU A 287 10.63 24.33 10.87
C LEU A 287 10.98 24.30 9.38
N PRO A 288 12.15 24.84 8.98
CA PRO A 288 12.72 24.58 7.66
C PRO A 288 12.85 23.07 7.42
N LEU A 289 12.55 22.60 6.20
CA LEU A 289 12.65 21.17 5.86
C LEU A 289 14.06 20.60 6.04
N ALA A 290 15.09 21.44 5.96
CA ALA A 290 16.49 21.05 6.18
C ALA A 290 16.78 20.69 7.66
N ASP A 291 16.01 21.23 8.60
CA ASP A 291 16.17 20.99 10.04
C ASP A 291 15.34 19.78 10.52
N VAL A 292 14.49 19.23 9.65
CA VAL A 292 13.70 18.04 9.96
C VAL A 292 14.56 16.79 9.77
N PRO A 293 14.58 15.85 10.74
CA PRO A 293 15.32 14.60 10.58
C PRO A 293 14.95 13.88 9.27
N PRO A 294 15.91 13.48 8.41
CA PRO A 294 15.61 12.96 7.07
C PRO A 294 14.66 11.77 7.04
N LEU A 295 14.71 10.91 8.07
CA LEU A 295 13.76 9.81 8.22
C LEU A 295 12.34 10.33 8.43
N VAL A 296 12.15 11.27 9.34
CA VAL A 296 10.83 11.82 9.65
C VAL A 296 10.26 12.53 8.43
N LEU A 297 11.07 13.36 7.76
CA LEU A 297 10.70 14.02 6.52
C LEU A 297 10.23 13.00 5.48
N SER A 298 11.05 11.97 5.23
CA SER A 298 10.76 10.95 4.23
C SER A 298 9.48 10.18 4.52
N GLU A 299 9.24 9.79 5.78
CA GLU A 299 8.05 9.04 6.17
C GLU A 299 6.76 9.87 6.06
N VAL A 300 6.81 11.13 6.46
CA VAL A 300 5.67 12.05 6.42
C VAL A 300 5.31 12.41 4.97
N LEU A 301 6.30 12.71 4.13
CA LEU A 301 6.06 12.98 2.71
C LEU A 301 5.54 11.75 1.98
N ARG A 302 5.98 10.55 2.37
CA ARG A 302 5.43 9.30 1.82
C ARG A 302 3.96 9.11 2.16
N ASP A 303 3.54 9.46 3.38
CA ASP A 303 2.12 9.45 3.74
C ASP A 303 1.33 10.46 2.89
N ALA A 304 1.88 11.66 2.69
CA ALA A 304 1.23 12.66 1.84
C ALA A 304 1.12 12.23 0.37
N ASP A 305 2.17 11.66 -0.23
CA ASP A 305 2.11 11.10 -1.59
C ASP A 305 1.08 9.95 -1.68
N LEU A 306 0.93 9.13 -0.63
CA LEU A 306 -0.15 8.14 -0.57
C LEU A 306 -1.53 8.79 -0.56
N PHE A 307 -1.73 9.87 0.21
CA PHE A 307 -3.00 10.59 0.27
C PHE A 307 -3.36 11.18 -1.09
N VAL A 308 -2.40 11.85 -1.74
CA VAL A 308 -2.56 12.39 -3.09
C VAL A 308 -2.84 11.28 -4.10
N GLY A 309 -2.05 10.22 -4.06
CA GLY A 309 -2.16 9.10 -5.00
C GLY A 309 -3.48 8.33 -4.91
N ALA A 310 -3.98 8.09 -3.70
CA ALA A 310 -5.15 7.21 -3.48
C ALA A 310 -6.48 7.95 -3.24
N ALA A 311 -6.44 9.14 -2.63
CA ALA A 311 -7.64 9.96 -2.40
C ALA A 311 -7.82 11.07 -3.43
N GLY A 312 -6.78 11.39 -4.21
CA GLY A 312 -6.82 12.45 -5.23
C GLY A 312 -7.76 12.15 -6.39
N ILE A 313 -8.42 13.19 -6.88
CA ILE A 313 -9.36 13.09 -8.01
C ILE A 313 -8.65 12.86 -9.34
N GLY A 314 -7.37 13.24 -9.44
CA GLY A 314 -6.57 13.13 -10.66
C GLY A 314 -6.22 11.71 -11.08
N ASN A 315 -6.41 10.73 -10.19
CA ASN A 315 -6.18 9.30 -10.47
C ASN A 315 -7.50 8.51 -10.51
N ASP A 316 -8.65 9.19 -10.51
CA ASP A 316 -9.95 8.53 -10.59
C ASP A 316 -10.33 8.29 -12.07
N PRO A 317 -10.36 7.03 -12.53
CA PRO A 317 -10.67 6.71 -13.92
C PRO A 317 -12.11 7.05 -14.31
N THR A 318 -13.00 7.26 -13.34
CA THR A 318 -14.42 7.60 -13.57
C THR A 318 -14.65 9.10 -13.72
N TRP A 319 -13.62 9.93 -13.53
CA TRP A 319 -13.76 11.40 -13.39
C TRP A 319 -13.33 12.17 -14.66
N GLN A 320 -13.82 11.74 -15.82
CA GLN A 320 -13.32 12.19 -17.13
C GLN A 320 -13.85 13.55 -17.58
N ASP A 321 -15.03 13.94 -17.12
CA ASP A 321 -15.63 15.23 -17.48
C ASP A 321 -14.93 16.42 -16.79
N GLY A 322 -14.19 16.16 -15.71
CA GLY A 322 -13.66 17.16 -14.79
C GLY A 322 -14.60 17.39 -13.60
N GLY A 323 -15.52 16.47 -13.31
CA GLY A 323 -16.57 16.66 -12.32
C GLY A 323 -17.71 17.53 -12.83
N PRO A 324 -18.65 17.93 -11.95
CA PRO A 324 -19.78 18.76 -12.31
C PRO A 324 -19.33 19.97 -13.15
N ASP A 325 -19.97 20.15 -14.30
CA ASP A 325 -19.71 21.22 -15.28
C ASP A 325 -18.26 21.30 -15.82
N GLY A 326 -17.49 20.21 -15.66
CA GLY A 326 -16.10 20.09 -16.11
C GLY A 326 -15.08 20.97 -15.37
N ARG A 327 -15.43 21.40 -14.17
CA ARG A 327 -14.68 22.35 -13.34
C ARG A 327 -13.23 21.95 -13.04
N PHE A 328 -12.94 20.66 -12.89
CA PHE A 328 -11.62 20.11 -12.58
C PHE A 328 -10.89 19.55 -13.80
N ARG A 329 -11.38 19.80 -15.02
CA ARG A 329 -10.79 19.22 -16.25
C ARG A 329 -9.31 19.57 -16.42
N ALA A 330 -8.92 20.81 -16.13
CA ALA A 330 -7.52 21.25 -16.22
C ALA A 330 -6.62 20.54 -15.18
N TYR A 331 -7.10 20.42 -13.93
CA TYR A 331 -6.40 19.70 -12.87
C TYR A 331 -6.29 18.20 -13.18
N TRP A 332 -7.36 17.59 -13.68
CA TRP A 332 -7.33 16.18 -14.09
C TRP A 332 -6.35 15.96 -15.25
N ALA A 333 -6.39 16.81 -16.28
CA ALA A 333 -5.49 16.71 -17.43
C ALA A 333 -4.00 16.82 -17.05
N SER A 334 -3.67 17.66 -16.06
CA SER A 334 -2.30 17.76 -15.54
C SER A 334 -1.86 16.50 -14.76
N CYS A 335 -2.79 15.74 -14.18
CA CYS A 335 -2.47 14.49 -13.47
C CYS A 335 -2.27 13.31 -14.42
N VAL A 336 -3.15 13.17 -15.42
CA VAL A 336 -3.19 12.04 -16.38
C VAL A 336 -1.89 11.87 -17.16
N SER A 337 -1.21 12.98 -17.40
CA SER A 337 0.05 13.03 -18.14
C SER A 337 1.17 13.71 -17.36
N GLY A 338 1.03 13.84 -16.04
CA GLY A 338 1.98 14.54 -15.19
C GLY A 338 3.32 13.80 -15.03
N GLU A 339 4.27 14.42 -14.33
CA GLU A 339 5.50 13.75 -13.92
C GLU A 339 5.22 12.66 -12.88
N LEU A 340 6.07 11.64 -12.84
CA LEU A 340 5.93 10.56 -11.86
C LEU A 340 6.35 11.03 -10.46
N THR A 341 5.47 10.81 -9.48
CA THR A 341 5.85 10.89 -8.07
C THR A 341 6.81 9.74 -7.70
N PRO A 342 7.58 9.83 -6.61
CA PRO A 342 8.47 8.74 -6.20
C PRO A 342 7.78 7.38 -6.05
N CYS A 343 6.51 7.34 -5.62
CA CYS A 343 5.70 6.12 -5.59
C CYS A 343 5.46 5.55 -7.00
N ALA A 344 5.13 6.42 -7.97
CA ALA A 344 4.94 6.01 -9.35
C ALA A 344 6.25 5.60 -10.04
N GLU A 345 7.38 6.21 -9.67
CA GLU A 345 8.71 5.79 -10.14
C GLU A 345 9.09 4.39 -9.64
N THR A 346 8.80 4.11 -8.37
CA THR A 346 8.96 2.75 -7.83
C THR A 346 8.09 1.76 -8.60
N ARG A 347 6.84 2.14 -8.91
CA ARG A 347 5.94 1.31 -9.71
C ARG A 347 6.48 1.07 -11.11
N ARG A 348 7.05 2.08 -11.76
CA ARG A 348 7.72 1.97 -13.06
C ARG A 348 8.85 0.95 -13.03
N GLU A 349 9.70 0.98 -12.00
CA GLU A 349 10.78 -0.01 -11.85
C GLU A 349 10.22 -1.43 -11.69
N VAL A 350 9.20 -1.61 -10.86
CA VAL A 350 8.54 -2.90 -10.64
C VAL A 350 7.91 -3.42 -11.94
N VAL A 351 7.17 -2.59 -12.66
CA VAL A 351 6.55 -2.94 -13.95
C VAL A 351 7.62 -3.34 -14.97
N SER A 352 8.74 -2.63 -15.02
CA SER A 352 9.86 -2.93 -15.93
C SER A 352 10.47 -4.32 -15.69
N ARG A 353 10.46 -4.80 -14.43
CA ARG A 353 10.94 -6.15 -14.07
C ARG A 353 9.86 -7.23 -14.25
N LEU A 354 8.60 -6.90 -13.99
CA LEU A 354 7.49 -7.87 -14.04
C LEU A 354 7.03 -8.16 -15.47
N VAL A 355 6.83 -7.13 -16.30
CA VAL A 355 6.24 -7.26 -17.65
C VAL A 355 6.97 -8.28 -18.54
N PRO A 356 8.32 -8.34 -18.56
CA PRO A 356 9.04 -9.35 -19.36
C PRO A 356 8.71 -10.81 -19.01
N ARG A 357 8.11 -11.07 -17.85
CA ARG A 357 7.73 -12.42 -17.38
C ARG A 357 6.27 -12.75 -17.62
N LEU A 358 5.50 -11.80 -18.15
CA LEU A 358 4.10 -11.98 -18.46
C LEU A 358 3.93 -12.48 -19.90
N ALA A 359 2.79 -13.14 -20.18
CA ALA A 359 2.44 -13.59 -21.53
C ALA A 359 2.42 -12.46 -22.58
N ILE A 360 2.28 -11.21 -22.13
CA ILE A 360 2.21 -10.01 -22.97
C ILE A 360 3.58 -9.31 -23.17
N ALA A 361 4.69 -9.93 -22.78
CA ALA A 361 6.03 -9.34 -22.83
C ALA A 361 6.37 -8.76 -24.22
N GLY A 362 6.14 -9.51 -25.30
CA GLY A 362 6.41 -9.06 -26.67
C GLY A 362 5.46 -7.98 -27.21
N ARG A 363 4.45 -7.58 -26.42
CA ARG A 363 3.50 -6.51 -26.74
C ARG A 363 3.73 -5.26 -25.88
N CYS A 364 4.63 -5.30 -24.91
CA CYS A 364 4.76 -4.24 -23.92
C CYS A 364 6.17 -3.66 -23.86
N ALA A 365 6.27 -2.37 -23.60
CA ALA A 365 7.54 -1.72 -23.26
C ALA A 365 7.31 -0.50 -22.36
N VAL A 366 8.21 -0.28 -21.42
CA VAL A 366 8.17 0.89 -20.54
C VAL A 366 8.92 2.03 -21.22
N GLU A 367 8.25 3.16 -21.45
CA GLU A 367 8.78 4.34 -22.13
C GLU A 367 8.50 5.60 -21.32
N GLY A 368 9.55 6.17 -20.74
CA GLY A 368 9.43 7.31 -19.82
C GLY A 368 8.44 6.97 -18.69
N ARG A 369 7.34 7.74 -18.62
CA ARG A 369 6.28 7.61 -17.62
C ARG A 369 5.12 6.67 -17.99
N PHE A 370 5.21 6.00 -19.12
CA PHE A 370 4.14 5.15 -19.65
C PHE A 370 4.58 3.68 -19.81
N LEU A 371 3.62 2.77 -19.65
CA LEU A 371 3.70 1.43 -20.19
C LEU A 371 3.00 1.43 -21.56
N ARG A 372 3.76 1.32 -22.64
CA ARG A 372 3.23 1.11 -23.98
C ARG A 372 2.76 -0.33 -24.12
N VAL A 373 1.55 -0.53 -24.65
CA VAL A 373 0.93 -1.83 -24.89
C VAL A 373 0.43 -1.86 -26.33
N ARG A 374 0.94 -2.78 -27.14
CA ARG A 374 0.49 -3.00 -28.52
C ARG A 374 -0.64 -4.04 -28.53
N GLY A 375 -1.86 -3.59 -28.81
CA GLY A 375 -2.99 -4.47 -29.14
C GLY A 375 -3.00 -4.84 -30.61
N ASP A 376 -4.08 -5.48 -31.06
CA ASP A 376 -4.31 -5.81 -32.46
C ASP A 376 -5.14 -4.72 -33.19
N ARG A 377 -5.91 -3.90 -32.46
CA ARG A 377 -6.63 -2.72 -33.00
C ARG A 377 -5.82 -1.43 -32.87
N HIS A 378 -5.28 -1.16 -31.68
CA HIS A 378 -4.55 0.09 -31.40
C HIS A 378 -3.29 -0.14 -30.56
N THR A 379 -2.46 0.90 -30.49
CA THR A 379 -1.38 0.99 -29.49
C THR A 379 -1.82 1.90 -28.36
N TYR A 380 -1.65 1.43 -27.13
CA TYR A 380 -2.07 2.11 -25.91
C TYR A 380 -0.85 2.54 -25.09
N ARG A 381 -0.99 3.62 -24.34
CA ARG A 381 -0.01 4.08 -23.35
C ARG A 381 -0.70 4.22 -22.01
N ILE A 382 -0.28 3.43 -21.03
CA ILE A 382 -0.84 3.45 -19.67
C ILE A 382 0.08 4.30 -18.79
N HIS A 383 -0.42 5.39 -18.23
CA HIS A 383 0.36 6.25 -17.34
C HIS A 383 0.68 5.51 -16.03
N LEU A 384 1.94 5.47 -15.62
CA LEU A 384 2.38 4.66 -14.47
C LEU A 384 2.03 5.29 -13.11
N GLY A 385 1.67 6.57 -13.08
CA GLY A 385 1.18 7.28 -11.90
C GLY A 385 -0.32 7.11 -11.68
N SER A 386 -1.11 7.52 -12.67
CA SER A 386 -2.58 7.60 -12.58
C SER A 386 -3.29 6.35 -13.09
N GLY A 387 -2.60 5.51 -13.88
CA GLY A 387 -3.18 4.36 -14.55
C GLY A 387 -4.03 4.70 -15.77
N ASP A 388 -4.13 5.97 -16.17
CA ASP A 388 -4.91 6.39 -17.34
C ASP A 388 -4.38 5.80 -18.64
N VAL A 389 -5.29 5.62 -19.60
CA VAL A 389 -4.97 4.99 -20.88
C VAL A 389 -5.15 6.03 -22.00
N LEU A 390 -4.11 6.19 -22.79
CA LEU A 390 -4.12 6.99 -24.02
C LEU A 390 -3.97 6.07 -25.22
N MET A 391 -4.73 6.31 -26.30
CA MET A 391 -4.62 5.60 -27.57
C MET A 391 -3.78 6.43 -28.54
N SER A 392 -2.70 5.83 -29.07
CA SER A 392 -1.86 6.43 -30.09
C SER A 392 -2.48 6.29 -31.49
N PRO A 393 -2.23 7.21 -32.44
CA PRO A 393 -1.26 8.33 -32.35
C PRO A 393 -1.80 9.63 -31.73
N ASP A 394 -3.11 9.83 -31.66
CA ASP A 394 -3.71 11.13 -31.29
C ASP A 394 -3.82 11.38 -29.78
N ASP A 395 -3.32 10.44 -28.97
CA ASP A 395 -3.40 10.45 -27.51
C ASP A 395 -4.82 10.61 -26.95
N ARG A 396 -5.80 10.02 -27.67
CA ARG A 396 -7.20 9.99 -27.26
C ARG A 396 -7.35 9.14 -26.00
N HIS A 397 -7.95 9.71 -24.96
CA HIS A 397 -8.19 9.00 -23.71
C HIS A 397 -9.17 7.82 -23.90
N LEU A 398 -8.87 6.70 -23.23
CA LEU A 398 -9.72 5.51 -23.17
C LEU A 398 -10.10 5.21 -21.72
N CYS A 399 -11.39 5.26 -21.40
CA CYS A 399 -11.88 4.77 -20.12
C CYS A 399 -11.72 3.25 -20.05
N VAL A 400 -10.86 2.77 -19.16
CA VAL A 400 -10.77 1.35 -18.84
C VAL A 400 -10.91 1.19 -17.34
N VAL A 401 -12.06 0.67 -16.92
CA VAL A 401 -12.30 0.29 -15.53
C VAL A 401 -12.22 -1.23 -15.47
N PRO A 402 -11.07 -1.83 -15.12
CA PRO A 402 -10.99 -3.27 -15.02
C PRO A 402 -11.97 -3.77 -13.93
N PRO A 403 -12.63 -4.92 -14.13
CA PRO A 403 -13.45 -5.52 -13.09
C PRO A 403 -12.66 -5.68 -11.79
N ALA A 404 -13.30 -5.49 -10.63
CA ALA A 404 -12.66 -5.69 -9.33
C ALA A 404 -12.02 -7.09 -9.15
N THR A 405 -12.46 -8.07 -9.96
CA THR A 405 -12.01 -9.46 -9.99
C THR A 405 -11.01 -9.78 -11.11
N ALA A 406 -10.67 -8.83 -12.00
CA ALA A 406 -9.78 -9.06 -13.15
C ALA A 406 -8.27 -9.14 -12.77
N GLY A 407 -7.95 -9.00 -11.47
CA GLY A 407 -6.61 -8.74 -10.96
C GLY A 407 -5.76 -9.96 -10.59
N ALA A 408 -5.99 -11.14 -11.16
CA ALA A 408 -5.03 -12.23 -11.03
C ALA A 408 -3.81 -11.95 -11.93
N VAL A 409 -2.93 -11.05 -11.48
CA VAL A 409 -1.61 -10.89 -12.07
C VAL A 409 -0.88 -12.23 -11.93
N PRO A 410 -0.31 -12.80 -13.00
CA PRO A 410 0.46 -14.02 -12.91
C PRO A 410 1.68 -13.85 -11.99
N GLY A 411 1.74 -14.64 -10.92
CA GLY A 411 2.87 -14.72 -10.00
C GLY A 411 2.82 -13.78 -8.79
N PRO A 412 3.70 -13.99 -7.80
CA PRO A 412 3.77 -13.15 -6.60
C PRO A 412 4.30 -11.75 -6.94
N LEU A 413 3.60 -10.71 -6.46
CA LEU A 413 4.09 -9.34 -6.52
C LEU A 413 5.24 -9.14 -5.50
N PRO A 414 6.15 -8.18 -5.69
CA PRO A 414 7.23 -7.93 -4.73
C PRO A 414 6.73 -7.44 -3.36
N PHE A 415 5.55 -6.81 -3.33
CA PHE A 415 4.92 -6.30 -2.11
C PHE A 415 3.40 -6.18 -2.25
N GLU A 416 2.72 -6.13 -1.11
CA GLU A 416 1.31 -5.78 -0.95
C GLU A 416 1.13 -4.26 -0.76
N GLY A 417 -0.11 -3.77 -0.90
CA GLY A 417 -0.46 -2.39 -0.51
C GLY A 417 -0.29 -1.31 -1.60
N ASP A 418 -0.03 -1.69 -2.86
CA ASP A 418 -0.19 -0.78 -4.01
C ASP A 418 -1.50 -1.08 -4.75
N PRO A 419 -2.53 -0.24 -4.62
CA PRO A 419 -3.79 -0.47 -5.33
C PRO A 419 -3.70 -0.19 -6.83
N MET A 420 -2.76 0.63 -7.29
CA MET A 420 -2.66 1.08 -8.67
C MET A 420 -1.86 0.09 -9.54
N LEU A 421 -0.85 -0.57 -8.98
CA LEU A 421 -0.06 -1.57 -9.70
C LEU A 421 -0.92 -2.70 -10.31
N PRO A 422 -1.82 -3.37 -9.55
CA PRO A 422 -2.72 -4.37 -10.13
C PRO A 422 -3.65 -3.79 -11.21
N VAL A 423 -4.10 -2.54 -11.06
CA VAL A 423 -4.96 -1.86 -12.06
C VAL A 423 -4.21 -1.66 -13.37
N ILE A 424 -2.98 -1.17 -13.32
CA ILE A 424 -2.11 -0.99 -14.50
C ILE A 424 -1.86 -2.33 -15.20
N LEU A 425 -1.55 -3.38 -14.44
CA LEU A 425 -1.29 -4.71 -15.00
C LEU A 425 -2.55 -5.34 -15.60
N ALA A 426 -3.71 -5.19 -14.95
CA ALA A 426 -5.00 -5.65 -15.49
C ALA A 426 -5.36 -4.93 -16.80
N LYS A 427 -5.17 -3.61 -16.85
CA LYS A 427 -5.33 -2.80 -18.08
C LYS A 427 -4.41 -3.30 -19.19
N ALA A 428 -3.13 -3.54 -18.88
CA ALA A 428 -2.17 -4.04 -19.87
C ALA A 428 -2.57 -5.41 -20.44
N LEU A 429 -3.00 -6.35 -19.57
CA LEU A 429 -3.44 -7.69 -19.98
C LEU A 429 -4.73 -7.68 -20.82
N LEU A 430 -5.64 -6.74 -20.54
CA LEU A 430 -6.87 -6.52 -21.30
C LEU A 430 -6.55 -5.92 -22.67
N LEU A 431 -5.81 -4.81 -22.70
CA LEU A 431 -5.50 -4.05 -23.92
C LEU A 431 -4.55 -4.78 -24.88
N ALA A 432 -3.70 -5.66 -24.35
CA ALA A 432 -2.89 -6.54 -25.17
C ALA A 432 -3.74 -7.55 -25.97
N ARG A 433 -5.03 -7.72 -25.66
CA ARG A 433 -6.00 -8.59 -26.36
C ARG A 433 -7.27 -7.80 -26.69
N ASP A 434 -7.08 -6.60 -27.25
CA ASP A 434 -8.16 -5.63 -27.48
C ASP A 434 -9.29 -6.12 -28.41
N THR A 435 -9.04 -7.14 -29.23
CA THR A 435 -10.06 -7.82 -30.05
C THR A 435 -10.98 -8.73 -29.24
N GLU A 436 -10.54 -9.23 -28.08
CA GLU A 436 -11.33 -10.06 -27.16
C GLU A 436 -12.19 -9.23 -26.19
N ILE A 437 -12.07 -7.90 -26.20
CA ILE A 437 -12.84 -7.01 -25.32
C ILE A 437 -14.30 -6.99 -25.77
N THR A 438 -15.20 -7.36 -24.86
CA THR A 438 -16.66 -7.39 -25.09
C THR A 438 -17.41 -6.28 -24.36
N ASP A 439 -16.74 -5.51 -23.50
CA ASP A 439 -17.36 -4.40 -22.77
C ASP A 439 -17.81 -3.29 -23.75
N PRO A 440 -19.12 -3.02 -23.87
CA PRO A 440 -19.63 -2.04 -24.83
C PRO A 440 -19.14 -0.61 -24.57
N THR A 441 -18.81 -0.28 -23.31
CA THR A 441 -18.29 1.05 -22.94
C THR A 441 -16.88 1.28 -23.47
N ILE A 442 -16.10 0.20 -23.61
CA ILE A 442 -14.75 0.23 -24.17
C ILE A 442 -14.83 0.10 -25.70
N VAL A 443 -15.59 -0.88 -26.20
CA VAL A 443 -15.68 -1.17 -27.64
C VAL A 443 -16.20 0.01 -28.46
N SER A 444 -17.14 0.80 -27.92
CA SER A 444 -17.63 2.02 -28.62
C SER A 444 -16.59 3.14 -28.72
N ARG A 445 -15.44 3.03 -28.04
CA ARG A 445 -14.37 4.03 -27.95
C ARG A 445 -13.06 3.57 -28.59
N LEU A 446 -12.93 2.29 -28.93
CA LEU A 446 -11.84 1.75 -29.76
C LEU A 446 -12.14 2.14 -31.21
#